data_AF-A0A0H1AM14-F1
#
_entry.id   AF-A0A0H1AM14-F1
#
_cell.length_a   1.000
_cell.length_b   1.000
_cell.length_c   1.000
_cell.angle_alpha   90.00
_cell.angle_beta   90.00
_cell.angle_gamma   90.00
#
_symmetry.space_group_name_H-M   'P 1'
#
loop_
_entity.id
_entity.type
_entity.pdbx_description
1 polymer ?
#
loop_
_entity_poly.entity_id
_entity_poly.type
_entity_poly.pdbx_seq_one_letter_code
_entity_poly.pdbx_strand_id
1 'polypeptide(L)'
;MQTIRDQALACREAARTLAGLGTDERDALLRAMADALDAHADAILAANARDVAAAQVRGTGGALLDRLRLDAARLDGISAAVREVAALPDPVGQVTRDDVRPNGLRVRKVRVPLGVIAMIYEARPNVTADAAALCIKAGNGVILRGGSEAIHSNTAIAAALREAIAAQGIGPDVLTLVADLRRETMLDLLQLSDLVDLAIPRGGEGLIRFVAEHARVPVIKHYKGVCHLFVDASADPDAALRLLIDGKTSRPSACNALETLLVHADIAAAFVPHAVQVLRAAGVEVRGDARIRALVGDVAAAGEDDYAAEFLDLVIAARVVDSLDAAIAHIQRFGSDHTEVIATRDDASAARFVAALRAAVVMVNASSRFSDGGGLGLGAEIGISTTRLHAYGPMGLEALTVERFVVQGAGQVRHP
;
A
#
# COMPACT_ATOMS: atom_id res chain seq x y z
N MET A 1 32.35 4.01 -11.43
CA MET A 1 31.05 3.75 -10.76
C MET A 1 30.06 3.31 -11.82
N GLN A 2 29.32 2.23 -11.60
CA GLN A 2 28.20 1.88 -12.49
C GLN A 2 27.15 2.99 -12.46
N THR A 3 26.59 3.34 -13.61
CA THR A 3 25.49 4.29 -13.68
C THR A 3 24.19 3.63 -13.24
N ILE A 4 23.17 4.41 -12.88
CA ILE A 4 21.84 3.86 -12.55
C ILE A 4 21.22 3.11 -13.73
N ARG A 5 21.54 3.53 -14.96
CA ARG A 5 21.11 2.83 -16.18
C ARG A 5 21.77 1.45 -16.31
N ASP A 6 23.06 1.32 -15.98
CA ASP A 6 23.75 0.03 -16.00
C ASP A 6 23.14 -0.93 -14.98
N GLN A 7 22.83 -0.42 -13.78
CA GLN A 7 22.16 -1.17 -12.72
C GLN A 7 20.76 -1.63 -13.15
N ALA A 8 19.96 -0.74 -13.74
CA ALA A 8 18.64 -1.09 -14.24
C ALA A 8 18.69 -2.11 -15.38
N LEU A 9 19.68 -2.01 -16.28
CA LEU A 9 19.90 -2.99 -17.33
C LEU A 9 20.24 -4.37 -16.76
N ALA A 10 21.16 -4.44 -15.80
CA ALA A 10 21.54 -5.69 -15.13
C ALA A 10 20.34 -6.33 -14.41
N CYS A 11 19.55 -5.52 -13.69
CA CYS A 11 18.32 -5.97 -13.04
C CYS A 11 17.33 -6.56 -14.05
N ARG A 12 17.11 -5.88 -15.19
CA ARG A 12 16.22 -6.37 -16.25
C ARG A 12 16.68 -7.69 -16.85
N GLU A 13 17.97 -7.88 -17.07
CA GLU A 13 18.50 -9.15 -17.60
C GLU A 13 18.35 -10.28 -16.57
N ALA A 14 18.61 -10.03 -15.29
CA ALA A 14 18.39 -11.02 -14.24
C ALA A 14 16.90 -11.36 -14.04
N ALA A 15 16.00 -10.36 -14.17
CA ALA A 15 14.56 -10.54 -14.07
C ALA A 15 14.00 -11.49 -15.16
N ARG A 16 14.61 -11.52 -16.35
CA ARG A 16 14.22 -12.46 -17.42
C ARG A 16 14.43 -13.92 -17.00
N THR A 17 15.53 -14.21 -16.32
CA THR A 17 15.81 -15.55 -15.78
C THR A 17 14.81 -15.89 -14.67
N LEU A 18 14.56 -14.95 -13.76
CA LEU A 18 13.58 -15.13 -12.68
C LEU A 18 12.17 -15.43 -13.20
N ALA A 19 11.73 -14.70 -14.24
CA ALA A 19 10.41 -14.88 -14.86
C ALA A 19 10.22 -16.27 -15.49
N GLY A 20 11.31 -16.99 -15.78
CA GLY A 20 11.29 -18.35 -16.33
C GLY A 20 11.18 -19.46 -15.29
N LEU A 21 11.34 -19.16 -13.99
CA LEU A 21 11.27 -20.17 -12.93
C LEU A 21 9.86 -20.75 -12.77
N GLY A 22 9.78 -21.97 -12.24
CA GLY A 22 8.54 -22.54 -11.70
C GLY A 22 8.18 -21.95 -10.33
N THR A 23 6.95 -22.22 -9.89
CA THR A 23 6.47 -21.79 -8.57
C THR A 23 7.33 -22.35 -7.43
N ASP A 24 7.63 -23.65 -7.45
CA ASP A 24 8.42 -24.29 -6.39
C ASP A 24 9.83 -23.69 -6.28
N GLU A 25 10.44 -23.30 -7.41
CA GLU A 25 11.76 -22.67 -7.47
C GLU A 25 11.71 -21.24 -6.88
N ARG A 26 10.70 -20.44 -7.24
CA ARG A 26 10.48 -19.11 -6.64
C ARG A 26 10.24 -19.21 -5.13
N ASP A 27 9.46 -20.19 -4.70
CA ASP A 27 9.14 -20.35 -3.27
C ASP A 27 10.34 -20.83 -2.47
N ALA A 28 11.17 -21.70 -3.06
CA ALA A 28 12.44 -22.11 -2.48
C ALA A 28 13.41 -20.92 -2.35
N LEU A 29 13.48 -20.07 -3.38
CA LEU A 29 14.28 -18.84 -3.35
C LEU A 29 13.84 -17.90 -2.22
N LEU A 30 12.53 -17.67 -2.05
CA LEU A 30 12.02 -16.80 -0.99
C LEU A 30 12.27 -17.37 0.41
N ARG A 31 12.15 -18.69 0.59
CA ARG A 31 12.53 -19.33 1.86
C ARG A 31 14.01 -19.17 2.15
N ALA A 32 14.88 -19.36 1.16
CA ALA A 32 16.32 -19.14 1.30
C ALA A 32 16.66 -17.68 1.62
N MET A 33 15.93 -16.72 1.03
CA MET A 33 16.04 -15.30 1.37
C MET A 33 15.68 -15.03 2.84
N ALA A 34 14.61 -15.64 3.36
CA ALA A 34 14.24 -15.52 4.76
C ALA A 34 15.29 -16.15 5.70
N ASP A 35 15.80 -17.33 5.35
CA ASP A 35 16.86 -18.00 6.13
C ASP A 35 18.15 -17.16 6.17
N ALA A 36 18.48 -16.44 5.08
CA ALA A 36 19.62 -15.54 5.05
C ALA A 36 19.42 -14.31 5.94
N LEU A 37 18.21 -13.75 6.03
CA LEU A 37 17.93 -12.66 6.96
C LEU A 37 18.19 -13.10 8.42
N ASP A 38 17.77 -14.30 8.77
CA ASP A 38 17.99 -14.88 10.10
C ASP A 38 19.48 -15.14 10.36
N ALA A 39 20.20 -15.70 9.37
CA ALA A 39 21.63 -15.96 9.46
C ALA A 39 22.49 -14.68 9.60
N HIS A 40 22.03 -13.56 9.02
CA HIS A 40 22.71 -12.27 9.07
C HIS A 40 22.13 -11.30 10.11
N ALA A 41 21.33 -11.79 11.07
CA ALA A 41 20.62 -10.95 12.03
C ALA A 41 21.53 -9.99 12.79
N ASP A 42 22.66 -10.46 13.33
CA ASP A 42 23.60 -9.63 14.07
C ASP A 42 24.16 -8.48 13.22
N ALA A 43 24.48 -8.75 11.95
CA ALA A 43 25.01 -7.75 11.03
C ALA A 43 23.95 -6.69 10.68
N ILE A 44 22.69 -7.12 10.47
CA ILE A 44 21.56 -6.23 10.18
C ILE A 44 21.25 -5.35 11.38
N LEU A 45 21.16 -5.91 12.59
CA LEU A 45 20.88 -5.16 13.81
C LEU A 45 22.01 -4.18 14.15
N ALA A 46 23.27 -4.57 13.95
CA ALA A 46 24.41 -3.67 14.10
C ALA A 46 24.42 -2.53 13.05
N ALA A 47 23.94 -2.79 11.83
CA ALA A 47 23.73 -1.75 10.83
C ALA A 47 22.61 -0.80 11.22
N ASN A 48 21.50 -1.31 11.72
CA ASN A 48 20.38 -0.50 12.18
C ASN A 48 20.72 0.37 13.39
N ALA A 49 21.51 -0.14 14.35
CA ALA A 49 21.97 0.65 15.48
C ALA A 49 22.75 1.91 15.04
N ARG A 50 23.53 1.82 13.95
CA ARG A 50 24.24 2.97 13.36
C ARG A 50 23.27 3.99 12.77
N ASP A 51 22.25 3.53 12.05
CA ASP A 51 21.20 4.40 11.49
C ASP A 51 20.41 5.12 12.59
N VAL A 52 19.97 4.38 13.61
CA VAL A 52 19.24 4.91 14.77
C VAL A 52 20.07 5.95 15.53
N ALA A 53 21.34 5.65 15.81
CA ALA A 53 22.23 6.60 16.48
C ALA A 53 22.43 7.88 15.65
N ALA A 54 22.64 7.74 14.33
CA ALA A 54 22.78 8.89 13.44
C ALA A 54 21.49 9.73 13.35
N ALA A 55 20.32 9.08 13.36
CA ALA A 55 19.02 9.75 13.37
C ALA A 55 18.79 10.52 14.68
N GLN A 56 19.15 9.94 15.83
CA GLN A 56 19.10 10.61 17.13
C GLN A 56 19.99 11.84 17.19
N VAL A 57 21.23 11.76 16.67
CA VAL A 57 22.15 12.91 16.59
C VAL A 57 21.58 14.04 15.73
N ARG A 58 20.83 13.71 14.67
CA ARG A 58 20.13 14.68 13.82
C ARG A 58 18.83 15.23 14.42
N GLY A 59 18.49 14.86 15.66
CA GLY A 59 17.25 15.28 16.32
C GLY A 59 15.99 14.62 15.77
N THR A 60 16.12 13.48 15.07
CA THR A 60 14.97 12.71 14.60
C THR A 60 14.32 11.98 15.78
N GLY A 61 13.12 12.40 16.19
CA GLY A 61 12.39 11.82 17.31
C GLY A 61 11.02 11.23 16.93
N GLY A 62 10.33 10.68 17.93
CA GLY A 62 8.95 10.22 17.81
C GLY A 62 8.74 9.08 16.80
N ALA A 63 7.65 9.18 16.03
CA ALA A 63 7.20 8.13 15.12
C ALA A 63 8.19 7.79 13.99
N LEU A 64 9.04 8.73 13.58
CA LEU A 64 10.02 8.48 12.51
C LEU A 64 11.17 7.59 12.99
N LEU A 65 11.64 7.80 14.23
CA LEU A 65 12.67 6.96 14.83
C LEU A 65 12.14 5.54 15.10
N ASP A 66 10.88 5.44 15.53
CA ASP A 66 10.22 4.14 15.71
C ASP A 66 10.12 3.36 14.40
N ARG A 67 9.76 4.00 13.28
CA ARG A 67 9.71 3.37 11.96
C ARG A 67 11.09 2.87 11.47
N LEU A 68 12.15 3.57 11.86
CA LEU A 68 13.53 3.22 11.48
C LEU A 68 14.09 2.04 12.30
N ARG A 69 13.71 1.93 13.57
CA ARG A 69 14.33 0.98 14.51
C ARG A 69 14.01 -0.47 14.16
N LEU A 70 15.02 -1.31 14.21
CA LEU A 70 14.90 -2.77 14.24
C LEU A 70 15.37 -3.29 15.60
N ASP A 71 14.71 -4.35 16.05
CA ASP A 71 15.15 -5.22 17.12
C ASP A 71 14.97 -6.68 16.65
N ALA A 72 15.37 -7.65 17.47
CA ALA A 72 15.29 -9.06 17.11
C ALA A 72 13.86 -9.46 16.70
N ALA A 73 12.85 -9.07 17.48
CA ALA A 73 11.46 -9.41 17.21
C ALA A 73 10.95 -8.80 15.88
N ARG A 74 11.34 -7.55 15.57
CA ARG A 74 11.02 -6.92 14.28
C ARG A 74 11.71 -7.62 13.11
N LEU A 75 12.96 -8.04 13.29
CA LEU A 75 13.68 -8.77 12.25
C LEU A 75 13.08 -10.17 12.02
N ASP A 76 12.74 -10.89 13.08
CA ASP A 76 12.04 -12.17 13.01
C ASP A 76 10.71 -12.01 12.27
N GLY A 77 9.98 -10.92 12.53
CA GLY A 77 8.76 -10.55 11.81
C GLY A 77 8.98 -10.31 10.32
N ILE A 78 10.11 -9.70 9.93
CA ILE A 78 10.46 -9.51 8.51
C ILE A 78 10.71 -10.86 7.84
N SER A 79 11.53 -11.73 8.44
CA SER A 79 11.80 -13.06 7.90
C SER A 79 10.52 -13.92 7.82
N ALA A 80 9.65 -13.83 8.82
CA ALA A 80 8.34 -14.48 8.81
C ALA A 80 7.46 -13.96 7.65
N ALA A 81 7.39 -12.65 7.44
CA ALA A 81 6.64 -12.06 6.33
C ALA A 81 7.15 -12.53 4.96
N VAL A 82 8.46 -12.68 4.77
CA VAL A 82 9.04 -13.25 3.54
C VAL A 82 8.58 -14.70 3.34
N ARG A 83 8.53 -15.50 4.42
CA ARG A 83 8.01 -16.89 4.36
C ARG A 83 6.51 -16.94 4.08
N GLU A 84 5.74 -16.00 4.62
CA GLU A 84 4.31 -15.87 4.30
C GLU A 84 4.11 -15.57 2.82
N VAL A 85 4.88 -14.65 2.24
CA VAL A 85 4.86 -14.35 0.80
C VAL A 85 5.19 -15.60 -0.04
N ALA A 86 6.16 -16.41 0.40
CA ALA A 86 6.49 -17.67 -0.26
C ALA A 86 5.31 -18.67 -0.27
N ALA A 87 4.45 -18.64 0.76
CA ALA A 87 3.29 -19.52 0.87
C ALA A 87 2.06 -19.03 0.08
N LEU A 88 2.06 -17.79 -0.41
CA LEU A 88 0.95 -17.25 -1.19
C LEU A 88 0.81 -17.95 -2.55
N PRO A 89 -0.41 -18.03 -3.12
CA PRO A 89 -0.60 -18.48 -4.48
C PRO A 89 0.23 -17.67 -5.47
N ASP A 90 0.91 -18.37 -6.37
CA ASP A 90 1.72 -17.74 -7.40
C ASP A 90 0.83 -17.23 -8.55
N PRO A 91 0.81 -15.91 -8.84
CA PRO A 91 -0.01 -15.39 -9.93
C PRO A 91 0.62 -15.66 -11.31
N VAL A 92 1.93 -15.95 -11.39
CA VAL A 92 2.64 -16.06 -12.66
C VAL A 92 2.20 -17.32 -13.40
N GLY A 93 1.69 -17.13 -14.63
CA GLY A 93 1.18 -18.23 -15.45
C GLY A 93 -0.31 -18.56 -15.20
N GLN A 94 -0.99 -17.89 -14.28
CA GLN A 94 -2.43 -18.06 -14.06
C GLN A 94 -3.21 -17.74 -15.34
N VAL A 95 -4.09 -18.66 -15.75
CA VAL A 95 -5.00 -18.47 -16.90
C VAL A 95 -6.31 -17.87 -16.39
N THR A 96 -6.61 -16.64 -16.78
CA THR A 96 -7.82 -15.90 -16.35
C THR A 96 -8.95 -15.98 -17.36
N ARG A 97 -8.64 -16.46 -18.58
CA ARG A 97 -9.60 -16.70 -19.66
C ARG A 97 -9.07 -17.80 -20.56
N ASP A 98 -9.94 -18.72 -20.99
CA ASP A 98 -9.60 -19.78 -21.93
C ASP A 98 -10.83 -20.12 -22.79
N ASP A 99 -10.85 -19.63 -24.03
CA ASP A 99 -11.96 -19.85 -24.96
C ASP A 99 -11.46 -20.40 -26.29
N VAL A 100 -12.30 -21.19 -26.96
CA VAL A 100 -12.11 -21.55 -28.37
C VAL A 100 -13.04 -20.70 -29.24
N ARG A 101 -12.47 -20.00 -30.23
CA ARG A 101 -13.22 -19.18 -31.19
C ARG A 101 -13.92 -20.05 -32.23
N PRO A 102 -14.96 -19.55 -32.93
CA PRO A 102 -15.67 -20.32 -33.98
C PRO A 102 -14.77 -20.87 -35.11
N ASN A 103 -13.60 -20.26 -35.35
CA ASN A 103 -12.62 -20.73 -36.33
C ASN A 103 -11.60 -21.74 -35.76
N GLY A 104 -11.80 -22.23 -34.52
CA GLY A 104 -10.94 -23.21 -33.86
C GLY A 104 -9.69 -22.64 -33.19
N LEU A 105 -9.46 -21.32 -33.17
CA LEU A 105 -8.37 -20.73 -32.39
C LEU A 105 -8.64 -20.87 -30.90
N ARG A 106 -7.70 -21.42 -30.13
CA ARG A 106 -7.72 -21.36 -28.66
C ARG A 106 -7.05 -20.07 -28.20
N VAL A 107 -7.80 -19.23 -27.50
CA VAL A 107 -7.37 -17.92 -27.02
C VAL A 107 -7.38 -17.92 -25.52
N ARG A 108 -6.20 -17.80 -24.91
CA ARG A 108 -6.02 -17.67 -23.47
C ARG A 108 -5.60 -16.27 -23.07
N LYS A 109 -6.01 -15.83 -21.89
CA LYS A 109 -5.44 -14.68 -21.19
C LYS A 109 -4.66 -15.20 -19.99
N VAL A 110 -3.37 -14.85 -19.92
CA VAL A 110 -2.41 -15.43 -18.96
C VAL A 110 -1.67 -14.31 -18.25
N ARG A 111 -1.56 -14.42 -16.91
CA ARG A 111 -0.76 -13.50 -16.10
C ARG A 111 0.74 -13.71 -16.32
N VAL A 112 1.47 -12.60 -16.47
CA VAL A 112 2.93 -12.54 -16.59
C VAL A 112 3.47 -11.40 -15.73
N PRO A 113 4.73 -11.46 -15.29
CA PRO A 113 5.34 -10.37 -14.53
C PRO A 113 5.28 -9.04 -15.30
N LEU A 114 5.27 -7.93 -14.57
CA LEU A 114 5.44 -6.59 -15.16
C LEU A 114 6.82 -6.46 -15.83
N GLY A 115 7.87 -6.90 -15.13
CA GLY A 115 9.26 -6.77 -15.57
C GLY A 115 10.15 -6.27 -14.43
N VAL A 116 10.48 -4.98 -14.43
CA VAL A 116 11.30 -4.33 -13.39
C VAL A 116 10.50 -3.27 -12.65
N ILE A 117 10.50 -3.35 -11.32
CA ILE A 117 9.79 -2.43 -10.42
C ILE A 117 10.79 -1.58 -9.65
N ALA A 118 10.67 -0.26 -9.74
CA ALA A 118 11.40 0.68 -8.90
C ALA A 118 10.59 1.02 -7.63
N MET A 119 11.09 0.60 -6.48
CA MET A 119 10.49 0.89 -5.18
C MET A 119 11.24 2.04 -4.50
N ILE A 120 10.57 3.18 -4.32
CA ILE A 120 11.14 4.38 -3.69
C ILE A 120 10.50 4.55 -2.31
N TYR A 121 11.27 4.53 -1.23
CA TYR A 121 10.71 4.52 0.12
C TYR A 121 11.55 5.26 1.16
N GLU A 122 10.94 5.57 2.30
CA GLU A 122 11.56 6.34 3.40
C GLU A 122 11.39 5.65 4.77
N ALA A 123 12.45 5.72 5.57
CA ALA A 123 12.54 5.46 7.01
C ALA A 123 11.94 4.13 7.51
N ARG A 124 11.95 3.10 6.67
CA ARG A 124 11.39 1.78 6.96
C ARG A 124 12.26 0.66 6.37
N PRO A 125 13.25 0.15 7.12
CA PRO A 125 14.15 -0.90 6.62
C PRO A 125 13.44 -2.19 6.22
N ASN A 126 12.31 -2.52 6.85
CA ASN A 126 11.53 -3.72 6.50
C ASN A 126 11.06 -3.72 5.04
N VAL A 127 10.79 -2.53 4.47
CA VAL A 127 10.33 -2.39 3.08
C VAL A 127 11.35 -2.93 2.08
N THR A 128 12.65 -2.93 2.43
CA THR A 128 13.70 -3.54 1.59
C THR A 128 13.42 -5.02 1.34
N ALA A 129 13.04 -5.78 2.38
CA ALA A 129 12.75 -7.20 2.29
C ALA A 129 11.34 -7.45 1.75
N ASP A 130 10.33 -6.74 2.25
CA ASP A 130 8.93 -6.92 1.86
C ASP A 130 8.73 -6.68 0.36
N ALA A 131 9.26 -5.57 -0.17
CA ALA A 131 9.15 -5.25 -1.59
C ALA A 131 9.92 -6.24 -2.46
N ALA A 132 11.10 -6.70 -2.01
CA ALA A 132 11.87 -7.70 -2.72
C ALA A 132 11.12 -9.04 -2.79
N ALA A 133 10.57 -9.52 -1.69
CA ALA A 133 9.84 -10.77 -1.63
C ALA A 133 8.60 -10.75 -2.55
N LEU A 134 7.79 -9.70 -2.48
CA LEU A 134 6.60 -9.55 -3.33
C LEU A 134 6.94 -9.45 -4.81
N CYS A 135 7.96 -8.65 -5.16
CA CYS A 135 8.39 -8.52 -6.56
C CYS A 135 8.90 -9.86 -7.10
N ILE A 136 9.76 -10.55 -6.34
CA ILE A 136 10.36 -11.82 -6.74
C ILE A 136 9.32 -12.93 -6.87
N LYS A 137 8.38 -13.02 -5.91
CA LYS A 137 7.25 -13.96 -5.97
C LYS A 137 6.39 -13.74 -7.22
N ALA A 138 6.15 -12.49 -7.58
CA ALA A 138 5.44 -12.12 -8.81
C ALA A 138 6.32 -12.15 -10.08
N GLY A 139 7.56 -12.65 -9.99
CA GLY A 139 8.49 -12.85 -11.10
C GLY A 139 9.14 -11.57 -11.64
N ASN A 140 9.16 -10.49 -10.86
CA ASN A 140 9.72 -9.19 -11.22
C ASN A 140 11.13 -8.99 -10.64
N GLY A 141 11.96 -8.26 -11.38
CA GLY A 141 13.14 -7.61 -10.81
C GLY A 141 12.74 -6.39 -10.00
N VAL A 142 13.56 -6.03 -9.02
CA VAL A 142 13.32 -4.88 -8.14
C VAL A 142 14.54 -3.99 -8.02
N ILE A 143 14.31 -2.68 -8.15
CA ILE A 143 15.29 -1.63 -7.87
C ILE A 143 14.79 -0.85 -6.66
N LEU A 144 15.53 -0.93 -5.56
CA LEU A 144 15.19 -0.34 -4.27
C LEU A 144 15.96 0.97 -4.10
N ARG A 145 15.23 2.08 -3.88
CA ARG A 145 15.79 3.36 -3.45
C ARG A 145 15.15 3.72 -2.11
N GLY A 146 15.85 3.38 -1.02
CA GLY A 146 15.48 3.81 0.33
C GLY A 146 15.98 5.23 0.66
N GLY A 147 15.45 5.81 1.73
CA GLY A 147 15.93 7.08 2.25
C GLY A 147 17.29 6.97 2.94
N SER A 148 17.97 8.10 3.07
CA SER A 148 19.35 8.18 3.58
C SER A 148 19.47 7.81 5.06
N GLU A 149 18.37 7.96 5.81
CA GLU A 149 18.26 7.64 7.22
C GLU A 149 18.33 6.14 7.54
N ALA A 150 18.07 5.26 6.56
CA ALA A 150 18.06 3.80 6.71
C ALA A 150 19.14 3.10 5.88
N ILE A 151 20.14 3.84 5.36
CA ILE A 151 21.06 3.32 4.35
C ILE A 151 21.88 2.12 4.83
N HIS A 152 22.33 2.10 6.10
CA HIS A 152 23.12 0.99 6.60
C HIS A 152 22.26 -0.27 6.73
N SER A 153 21.04 -0.12 7.28
CA SER A 153 20.06 -1.20 7.41
C SER A 153 19.69 -1.78 6.05
N ASN A 154 19.29 -0.92 5.11
CA ASN A 154 18.90 -1.34 3.76
C ASN A 154 20.03 -2.06 3.04
N THR A 155 21.28 -1.59 3.21
CA THR A 155 22.46 -2.23 2.62
C THR A 155 22.70 -3.62 3.20
N ALA A 156 22.62 -3.78 4.52
CA ALA A 156 22.81 -5.06 5.19
C ALA A 156 21.71 -6.07 4.79
N ILE A 157 20.44 -5.63 4.76
CA ILE A 157 19.31 -6.45 4.33
C ILE A 157 19.48 -6.87 2.87
N ALA A 158 19.74 -5.91 1.97
CA ALA A 158 19.92 -6.21 0.55
C ALA A 158 21.11 -7.15 0.29
N ALA A 159 22.20 -7.04 1.07
CA ALA A 159 23.34 -7.95 0.97
C ALA A 159 22.95 -9.39 1.32
N ALA A 160 22.27 -9.61 2.45
CA ALA A 160 21.81 -10.94 2.87
C ALA A 160 20.87 -11.58 1.83
N LEU A 161 19.93 -10.80 1.29
CA LEU A 161 19.00 -11.27 0.26
C LEU A 161 19.73 -11.63 -1.04
N ARG A 162 20.68 -10.79 -1.48
CA ARG A 162 21.46 -11.04 -2.71
C ARG A 162 22.37 -12.26 -2.59
N GLU A 163 22.89 -12.55 -1.41
CA GLU A 163 23.64 -13.78 -1.14
C GLU A 163 22.76 -15.02 -1.37
N ALA A 164 21.54 -15.04 -0.82
CA ALA A 164 20.59 -16.13 -1.03
C ALA A 164 20.20 -16.28 -2.52
N ILE A 165 19.97 -15.16 -3.22
CA ILE A 165 19.65 -15.15 -4.66
C ILE A 165 20.80 -15.77 -5.48
N ALA A 166 22.04 -15.37 -5.20
CA ALA A 166 23.21 -15.90 -5.89
C ALA A 166 23.41 -17.41 -5.62
N ALA A 167 23.17 -17.85 -4.37
CA ALA A 167 23.27 -19.25 -3.99
C ALA A 167 22.26 -20.16 -4.72
N GLN A 168 21.14 -19.59 -5.18
CA GLN A 168 20.13 -20.28 -6.02
C GLN A 168 20.42 -20.19 -7.53
N GLY A 169 21.60 -19.67 -7.93
CA GLY A 169 21.99 -19.57 -9.35
C GLY A 169 21.27 -18.46 -10.12
N ILE A 170 20.59 -17.56 -9.43
CA ILE A 170 19.94 -16.39 -10.04
C ILE A 170 20.90 -15.19 -9.98
N GLY A 171 20.88 -14.36 -11.02
CA GLY A 171 21.69 -13.14 -11.05
C GLY A 171 21.32 -12.24 -9.86
N PRO A 172 22.26 -11.91 -8.94
CA PRO A 172 21.95 -11.14 -7.73
C PRO A 172 21.49 -9.71 -8.03
N ASP A 173 21.62 -9.24 -9.26
CA ASP A 173 21.15 -7.91 -9.70
C ASP A 173 19.62 -7.84 -9.88
N VAL A 174 18.91 -8.98 -9.85
CA VAL A 174 17.43 -9.02 -9.81
C VAL A 174 16.89 -8.25 -8.60
N LEU A 175 17.70 -8.12 -7.55
CA LEU A 175 17.50 -7.20 -6.44
C LEU A 175 18.65 -6.19 -6.43
N THR A 176 18.36 -4.96 -6.82
CA THR A 176 19.34 -3.86 -6.83
C THR A 176 18.99 -2.85 -5.75
N LEU A 177 19.93 -2.54 -4.84
CA LEU A 177 19.82 -1.38 -3.95
C LEU A 177 20.63 -0.21 -4.51
N VAL A 178 19.98 0.93 -4.73
CA VAL A 178 20.63 2.16 -5.18
C VAL A 178 21.32 2.83 -3.98
N ALA A 179 22.64 2.64 -3.88
CA ALA A 179 23.44 3.21 -2.79
C ALA A 179 23.74 4.72 -2.96
N ASP A 180 23.64 5.24 -4.18
CA ASP A 180 23.82 6.66 -4.45
C ASP A 180 22.54 7.44 -4.11
N LEU A 181 22.62 8.18 -3.00
CA LEU A 181 21.48 8.87 -2.38
C LEU A 181 21.12 10.20 -3.03
N ARG A 182 21.92 10.65 -4.02
CA ARG A 182 21.71 11.91 -4.74
C ARG A 182 20.34 11.95 -5.43
N ARG A 183 19.73 13.13 -5.44
CA ARG A 183 18.40 13.33 -6.04
C ARG A 183 18.44 13.16 -7.56
N GLU A 184 19.57 13.51 -8.18
CA GLU A 184 19.80 13.30 -9.62
C GLU A 184 19.69 11.81 -9.99
N THR A 185 20.26 10.91 -9.19
CA THR A 185 20.22 9.47 -9.45
C THR A 185 18.80 8.92 -9.38
N MET A 186 17.99 9.43 -8.45
CA MET A 186 16.55 9.10 -8.39
C MET A 186 15.80 9.67 -9.59
N LEU A 187 16.08 10.90 -10.02
CA LEU A 187 15.47 11.49 -11.21
C LEU A 187 15.79 10.68 -12.47
N ASP A 188 17.05 10.30 -12.64
CA ASP A 188 17.51 9.46 -13.74
C ASP A 188 16.77 8.12 -13.74
N LEU A 189 16.66 7.43 -12.59
CA LEU A 189 15.89 6.19 -12.45
C LEU A 189 14.44 6.35 -12.95
N LEU A 190 13.78 7.45 -12.55
CA LEU A 190 12.40 7.75 -12.93
C LEU A 190 12.22 8.10 -14.42
N GLN A 191 13.30 8.37 -15.16
CA GLN A 191 13.26 8.57 -16.61
C GLN A 191 13.40 7.27 -17.42
N LEU A 192 13.83 6.16 -16.80
CA LEU A 192 14.19 4.92 -17.50
C LEU A 192 12.96 4.08 -17.90
N SER A 193 11.97 4.68 -18.57
CA SER A 193 10.76 3.99 -19.05
C SER A 193 11.02 2.88 -20.08
N ASP A 194 12.25 2.76 -20.58
CA ASP A 194 12.70 1.69 -21.47
C ASP A 194 13.28 0.46 -20.71
N LEU A 195 13.55 0.61 -19.42
CA LEU A 195 14.14 -0.42 -18.56
C LEU A 195 13.30 -0.76 -17.32
N VAL A 196 12.51 0.20 -16.83
CA VAL A 196 11.69 0.10 -15.61
C VAL A 196 10.21 0.22 -16.00
N ASP A 197 9.42 -0.79 -15.63
CA ASP A 197 8.03 -0.93 -16.05
C ASP A 197 7.05 -0.24 -15.08
N LEU A 198 7.42 -0.12 -13.80
CA LEU A 198 6.60 0.51 -12.77
C LEU A 198 7.45 1.15 -11.67
N ALA A 199 7.05 2.33 -11.21
CA ALA A 199 7.57 2.95 -10.00
C ALA A 199 6.50 3.00 -8.91
N ILE A 200 6.88 2.66 -7.69
CA ILE A 200 6.00 2.66 -6.51
C ILE A 200 6.67 3.49 -5.41
N PRO A 201 6.18 4.72 -5.13
CA PRO A 201 6.63 5.49 -3.98
C PRO A 201 5.86 5.09 -2.71
N ARG A 202 6.58 4.86 -1.61
CA ARG A 202 6.04 4.64 -0.25
C ARG A 202 6.72 5.58 0.74
N GLY A 203 6.04 6.66 1.12
CA GLY A 203 6.56 7.63 2.06
C GLY A 203 5.55 8.72 2.34
N GLY A 204 6.02 9.90 2.74
CA GLY A 204 5.15 11.06 2.89
C GLY A 204 4.61 11.57 1.54
N GLU A 205 3.53 12.36 1.60
CA GLU A 205 2.91 12.97 0.41
C GLU A 205 3.93 13.70 -0.48
N GLY A 206 4.91 14.40 0.12
CA GLY A 206 5.95 15.13 -0.61
C GLY A 206 6.79 14.23 -1.52
N LEU A 207 7.21 13.05 -1.03
CA LEU A 207 7.93 12.08 -1.85
C LEU A 207 7.06 11.59 -3.01
N ILE A 208 5.80 11.25 -2.70
CA ILE A 208 4.87 10.69 -3.68
C ILE A 208 4.58 11.71 -4.79
N ARG A 209 4.35 12.98 -4.44
CA ARG A 209 4.20 14.09 -5.38
C ARG A 209 5.45 14.26 -6.24
N PHE A 210 6.62 14.29 -5.62
CA PHE A 210 7.87 14.41 -6.33
C PHE A 210 8.05 13.31 -7.39
N VAL A 211 7.85 12.05 -7.01
CA VAL A 211 7.96 10.91 -7.94
C VAL A 211 6.92 11.03 -9.06
N ALA A 212 5.67 11.34 -8.73
CA ALA A 212 4.59 11.48 -9.71
C ALA A 212 4.82 12.60 -10.73
N GLU A 213 5.40 13.72 -10.30
CA GLU A 213 5.64 14.90 -11.16
C GLU A 213 6.82 14.70 -12.11
N HIS A 214 7.82 13.91 -11.72
CA HIS A 214 9.07 13.79 -12.47
C HIS A 214 9.17 12.49 -13.27
N ALA A 215 8.35 11.48 -12.99
CA ALA A 215 8.49 10.17 -13.64
C ALA A 215 7.97 10.12 -15.07
N ARG A 216 8.77 9.52 -15.96
CA ARG A 216 8.30 8.96 -17.25
C ARG A 216 7.87 7.50 -17.10
N VAL A 217 8.50 6.78 -16.17
CA VAL A 217 8.07 5.45 -15.74
C VAL A 217 6.63 5.54 -15.20
N PRO A 218 5.72 4.61 -15.53
CA PRO A 218 4.39 4.57 -14.93
C PRO A 218 4.43 4.53 -13.40
N VAL A 219 3.56 5.30 -12.73
CA VAL A 219 3.55 5.40 -11.26
C VAL A 219 2.20 4.97 -10.69
N ILE A 220 2.23 3.95 -9.82
CA ILE A 220 1.09 3.59 -8.98
C ILE A 220 1.34 4.10 -7.56
N LYS A 221 0.33 4.76 -6.97
CA LYS A 221 0.47 5.54 -5.74
C LYS A 221 -0.88 5.83 -5.09
N HIS A 222 -0.83 6.37 -3.88
CA HIS A 222 -1.91 7.13 -3.26
C HIS A 222 -1.32 8.41 -2.67
N TYR A 223 -1.99 9.56 -2.81
CA TYR A 223 -1.47 10.82 -2.30
C TYR A 223 -1.75 11.03 -0.81
N LYS A 224 -2.98 10.69 -0.40
CA LYS A 224 -3.50 10.88 0.95
C LYS A 224 -4.52 9.79 1.31
N GLY A 225 -4.79 9.67 2.59
CA GLY A 225 -5.76 8.77 3.21
C GLY A 225 -6.90 9.48 3.94
N VAL A 226 -7.61 10.40 3.29
CA VAL A 226 -8.76 11.11 3.90
C VAL A 226 -9.99 10.21 3.82
N CYS A 227 -10.18 9.40 4.87
CA CYS A 227 -11.22 8.37 4.92
C CYS A 227 -12.40 8.81 5.79
N HIS A 228 -13.62 8.47 5.37
CA HIS A 228 -14.85 8.85 6.08
C HIS A 228 -15.58 7.65 6.67
N LEU A 229 -16.25 7.90 7.80
CA LEU A 229 -17.36 7.08 8.27
C LEU A 229 -18.64 7.90 8.18
N PHE A 230 -19.60 7.44 7.38
CA PHE A 230 -20.96 7.95 7.38
C PHE A 230 -21.87 7.07 8.24
N VAL A 231 -22.46 7.65 9.28
CA VAL A 231 -23.46 7.02 10.14
C VAL A 231 -24.84 7.43 9.64
N ASP A 232 -25.50 6.50 8.96
CA ASP A 232 -26.81 6.67 8.35
C ASP A 232 -27.93 6.78 9.40
N ALA A 233 -29.09 7.32 9.01
CA ALA A 233 -30.26 7.43 9.88
C ALA A 233 -30.71 6.08 10.47
N SER A 234 -30.56 5.01 9.69
CA SER A 234 -30.99 3.66 10.07
C SER A 234 -29.94 2.89 10.87
N ALA A 235 -28.73 3.42 11.05
CA ALA A 235 -27.60 2.71 11.64
C ALA A 235 -27.92 2.12 13.02
N ASP A 236 -27.29 1.01 13.36
CA ASP A 236 -27.17 0.56 14.75
C ASP A 236 -26.09 1.44 15.45
N PRO A 237 -26.45 2.25 16.47
CA PRO A 237 -25.52 3.12 17.16
C PRO A 237 -24.29 2.38 17.73
N ASP A 238 -24.49 1.19 18.30
CA ASP A 238 -23.42 0.46 18.96
C ASP A 238 -22.45 -0.15 17.95
N ALA A 239 -22.97 -0.60 16.80
CA ALA A 239 -22.14 -1.00 15.68
C ALA A 239 -21.34 0.19 15.12
N ALA A 240 -22.00 1.33 14.87
CA ALA A 240 -21.35 2.53 14.35
C ALA A 240 -20.25 3.06 15.29
N LEU A 241 -20.46 3.03 16.62
CA LEU A 241 -19.43 3.40 17.60
C LEU A 241 -18.21 2.47 17.54
N ARG A 242 -18.40 1.16 17.42
CA ARG A 242 -17.29 0.21 17.27
C ARG A 242 -16.48 0.48 16.01
N LEU A 243 -17.14 0.74 14.89
CA LEU A 243 -16.49 1.10 13.62
C LEU A 243 -15.70 2.40 13.73
N LEU A 244 -16.28 3.42 14.38
CA LEU A 244 -15.63 4.72 14.60
C LEU A 244 -14.35 4.59 15.44
N ILE A 245 -14.43 3.87 16.56
CA ILE A 245 -13.29 3.70 17.46
C ILE A 245 -12.20 2.86 16.82
N ASP A 246 -12.53 1.72 16.24
CA ASP A 246 -11.54 0.89 15.55
C ASP A 246 -10.87 1.65 14.39
N GLY A 247 -11.71 2.31 13.57
CA GLY A 247 -11.30 3.12 12.43
C GLY A 247 -10.34 4.25 12.75
N LYS A 248 -10.51 4.94 13.89
CA LYS A 248 -9.65 6.08 14.28
C LYS A 248 -8.47 5.67 15.17
N THR A 249 -8.68 4.77 16.13
CA THR A 249 -7.78 4.60 17.28
C THR A 249 -6.83 3.41 17.19
N SER A 250 -7.15 2.40 16.37
CA SER A 250 -6.31 1.19 16.27
C SER A 250 -4.91 1.48 15.72
N ARG A 251 -4.82 2.36 14.71
CA ARG A 251 -3.54 2.82 14.14
C ARG A 251 -3.72 4.20 13.48
N PRO A 252 -3.72 5.30 14.28
CA PRO A 252 -4.04 6.64 13.78
C PRO A 252 -3.11 7.14 12.67
N SER A 253 -1.87 6.65 12.63
CA SER A 253 -0.86 7.03 11.63
C SER A 253 -0.93 6.24 10.32
N ALA A 254 -1.94 5.40 10.12
CA ALA A 254 -2.18 4.67 8.89
C ALA A 254 -3.10 5.45 7.94
N CYS A 255 -2.85 5.36 6.63
CA CYS A 255 -3.60 6.08 5.60
C CYS A 255 -5.04 5.59 5.37
N ASN A 256 -5.50 4.55 6.07
CA ASN A 256 -6.89 4.12 6.03
C ASN A 256 -7.61 4.42 7.37
N ALA A 257 -6.97 5.15 8.28
CA ALA A 257 -7.60 5.61 9.52
C ALA A 257 -8.71 6.60 9.19
N LEU A 258 -9.79 6.60 9.99
CA LEU A 258 -10.87 7.57 9.81
C LEU A 258 -10.37 8.98 10.14
N GLU A 259 -10.59 9.93 9.23
CA GLU A 259 -10.25 11.34 9.41
C GLU A 259 -11.49 12.23 9.54
N THR A 260 -12.62 11.77 8.99
CA THR A 260 -13.90 12.48 9.09
C THR A 260 -15.07 11.56 9.49
N LEU A 261 -15.88 12.00 10.44
CA LEU A 261 -17.16 11.42 10.83
C LEU A 261 -18.32 12.26 10.25
N LEU A 262 -19.17 11.63 9.45
CA LEU A 262 -20.41 12.21 8.95
C LEU A 262 -21.59 11.52 9.65
N VAL A 263 -22.52 12.29 10.20
CA VAL A 263 -23.68 11.74 10.91
C VAL A 263 -24.96 12.26 10.30
N HIS A 264 -25.91 11.38 9.99
CA HIS A 264 -27.22 11.79 9.49
C HIS A 264 -27.99 12.59 10.54
N ALA A 265 -28.69 13.64 10.11
CA ALA A 265 -29.47 14.54 10.97
C ALA A 265 -30.40 13.81 11.95
N ASP A 266 -31.14 12.83 11.45
CA ASP A 266 -32.16 12.09 12.20
C ASP A 266 -31.63 11.24 13.36
N ILE A 267 -30.36 10.81 13.31
CA ILE A 267 -29.72 10.02 14.38
C ILE A 267 -28.77 10.87 15.25
N ALA A 268 -28.45 12.08 14.80
CA ALA A 268 -27.39 12.91 15.39
C ALA A 268 -27.60 13.19 16.88
N ALA A 269 -28.82 13.52 17.30
CA ALA A 269 -29.12 13.85 18.70
C ALA A 269 -28.87 12.67 19.66
N ALA A 270 -29.08 11.43 19.21
CA ALA A 270 -28.85 10.23 20.01
C ALA A 270 -27.38 9.76 19.94
N PHE A 271 -26.76 9.87 18.77
CA PHE A 271 -25.44 9.30 18.50
C PHE A 271 -24.27 10.23 18.86
N VAL A 272 -24.35 11.52 18.49
CA VAL A 272 -23.20 12.44 18.56
C VAL A 272 -22.66 12.62 19.99
N PRO A 273 -23.47 12.84 21.04
CA PRO A 273 -22.94 13.00 22.39
C PRO A 273 -22.14 11.77 22.86
N HIS A 274 -22.64 10.57 22.57
CA HIS A 274 -21.97 9.31 22.90
C HIS A 274 -20.69 9.13 22.08
N ALA A 275 -20.73 9.39 20.77
CA ALA A 275 -19.55 9.29 19.91
C ALA A 275 -18.42 10.21 20.37
N VAL A 276 -18.73 11.48 20.69
CA VAL A 276 -17.73 12.43 21.20
C VAL A 276 -17.18 11.99 22.56
N GLN A 277 -18.03 11.47 23.45
CA GLN A 277 -17.58 10.98 24.75
C GLN A 277 -16.58 9.81 24.61
N VAL A 278 -16.89 8.81 23.80
CA VAL A 278 -16.02 7.63 23.63
C VAL A 278 -14.72 8.00 22.91
N LEU A 279 -14.77 8.88 21.91
CA LEU A 279 -13.58 9.41 21.24
C LEU A 279 -12.65 10.15 22.21
N ARG A 280 -13.20 11.03 23.05
CA ARG A 280 -12.41 11.75 24.08
C ARG A 280 -11.81 10.82 25.12
N ALA A 281 -12.55 9.79 25.54
CA ALA A 281 -12.03 8.78 26.45
C ALA A 281 -10.83 8.01 25.84
N ALA A 282 -10.77 7.90 24.52
CA ALA A 282 -9.64 7.35 23.78
C ALA A 282 -8.54 8.39 23.45
N GLY A 283 -8.64 9.63 23.95
CA GLY A 283 -7.67 10.70 23.72
C GLY A 283 -7.80 11.40 22.36
N VAL A 284 -8.91 11.21 21.64
CA VAL A 284 -9.13 11.83 20.32
C VAL A 284 -9.64 13.27 20.46
N GLU A 285 -8.97 14.20 19.80
CA GLU A 285 -9.46 15.56 19.57
C GLU A 285 -10.57 15.53 18.51
N VAL A 286 -11.76 16.03 18.86
CA VAL A 286 -12.89 16.15 17.93
C VAL A 286 -13.05 17.60 17.50
N ARG A 287 -13.12 17.84 16.19
CA ARG A 287 -13.45 19.13 15.59
C ARG A 287 -14.80 19.01 14.89
N GLY A 288 -15.78 19.83 15.25
CA GLY A 288 -17.16 19.71 14.83
C GLY A 288 -17.71 20.94 14.12
N ASP A 289 -18.67 20.74 13.22
CA ASP A 289 -19.50 21.82 12.69
C ASP A 289 -20.40 22.46 13.79
N ALA A 290 -21.17 23.48 13.40
CA ALA A 290 -22.09 24.16 14.32
C ALA A 290 -23.16 23.22 14.92
N ARG A 291 -23.55 22.14 14.22
CA ARG A 291 -24.58 21.20 14.69
C ARG A 291 -24.00 20.22 15.71
N ILE A 292 -22.79 19.71 15.47
CA ILE A 292 -22.02 18.94 16.45
C ILE A 292 -21.83 19.78 17.72
N ARG A 293 -21.42 21.05 17.59
CA ARG A 293 -21.21 21.96 18.73
C ARG A 293 -22.49 22.31 19.48
N ALA A 294 -23.63 22.37 18.79
CA ALA A 294 -24.93 22.58 19.45
C ALA A 294 -25.33 21.36 20.29
N LEU A 295 -24.94 20.14 19.89
CA LEU A 295 -25.17 18.91 20.65
C LEU A 295 -24.14 18.70 21.76
N VAL A 296 -22.90 19.18 21.57
CA VAL A 296 -21.79 19.04 22.52
C VAL A 296 -20.98 20.36 22.56
N GLY A 297 -21.24 21.17 23.58
CA GLY A 297 -20.84 22.59 23.62
C GLY A 297 -19.34 22.92 23.61
N ASP A 298 -18.48 21.98 24.01
CA ASP A 298 -17.02 22.16 24.17
C ASP A 298 -16.20 21.52 23.03
N VAL A 299 -16.82 21.19 21.90
CA VAL A 299 -16.13 20.69 20.70
C VAL A 299 -15.48 21.85 19.93
N ALA A 300 -14.23 21.66 19.50
CA ALA A 300 -13.51 22.64 18.67
C ALA A 300 -14.23 22.83 17.32
N ALA A 301 -14.16 24.02 16.72
CA ALA A 301 -14.82 24.26 15.44
C ALA A 301 -14.02 23.63 14.28
N ALA A 302 -14.68 22.86 13.42
CA ALA A 302 -14.09 22.37 12.17
C ALA A 302 -14.24 23.39 11.03
N GLY A 303 -13.15 23.69 10.35
CA GLY A 303 -13.11 24.46 9.09
C GLY A 303 -13.18 23.58 7.84
N GLU A 304 -13.18 24.17 6.65
CA GLU A 304 -13.11 23.39 5.40
C GLU A 304 -11.80 22.60 5.28
N ASP A 305 -10.68 23.17 5.76
CA ASP A 305 -9.37 22.54 5.73
C ASP A 305 -9.33 21.26 6.60
N ASP A 306 -10.10 21.21 7.70
CA ASP A 306 -10.18 20.02 8.55
C ASP A 306 -10.82 18.84 7.82
N TYR A 307 -11.84 19.07 6.99
CA TYR A 307 -12.48 17.99 6.23
C TYR A 307 -11.59 17.46 5.11
N ALA A 308 -10.65 18.27 4.60
CA ALA A 308 -9.66 17.86 3.60
C ALA A 308 -8.35 17.31 4.21
N ALA A 309 -8.23 17.33 5.54
CA ALA A 309 -7.00 16.97 6.23
C ALA A 309 -6.86 15.46 6.41
N GLU A 310 -5.62 14.97 6.22
CA GLU A 310 -5.18 13.69 6.73
C GLU A 310 -4.36 13.99 7.98
N PHE A 311 -4.94 13.77 9.17
CA PHE A 311 -4.32 14.15 10.43
C PHE A 311 -3.20 13.19 10.82
N LEU A 312 -3.34 11.90 10.50
CA LEU A 312 -2.41 10.84 10.91
C LEU A 312 -2.16 10.75 12.42
N ASP A 313 -3.12 11.23 13.21
CA ASP A 313 -3.05 11.36 14.66
C ASP A 313 -4.45 11.12 15.27
N LEU A 314 -4.56 11.17 16.60
CA LEU A 314 -5.80 11.12 17.35
C LEU A 314 -6.58 12.44 17.22
N VAL A 315 -6.90 12.83 15.99
CA VAL A 315 -7.75 13.96 15.61
C VAL A 315 -8.79 13.49 14.60
N ILE A 316 -10.02 13.98 14.69
CA ILE A 316 -11.09 13.69 13.73
C ILE A 316 -12.00 14.90 13.52
N ALA A 317 -12.35 15.18 12.26
CA ALA A 317 -13.37 16.15 11.91
C ALA A 317 -14.77 15.50 11.94
N ALA A 318 -15.80 16.23 12.35
CA ALA A 318 -17.16 15.72 12.50
C ALA A 318 -18.19 16.70 11.94
N ARG A 319 -19.17 16.19 11.18
CA ARG A 319 -20.23 17.00 10.56
C ARG A 319 -21.57 16.28 10.64
N VAL A 320 -22.65 17.02 10.87
CA VAL A 320 -24.00 16.50 10.69
C VAL A 320 -24.50 16.86 9.29
N VAL A 321 -24.96 15.85 8.54
CA VAL A 321 -25.46 15.99 7.16
C VAL A 321 -26.94 15.62 7.10
N ASP A 322 -27.68 16.25 6.17
CA ASP A 322 -29.14 16.11 6.11
C ASP A 322 -29.62 14.85 5.39
N SER A 323 -28.74 14.17 4.64
CA SER A 323 -29.09 12.99 3.85
C SER A 323 -27.84 12.19 3.46
N LEU A 324 -28.07 10.95 2.99
CA LEU A 324 -27.07 10.15 2.29
C LEU A 324 -26.46 10.90 1.10
N ASP A 325 -27.25 11.67 0.36
CA ASP A 325 -26.75 12.47 -0.77
C ASP A 325 -25.78 13.56 -0.33
N ALA A 326 -26.08 14.23 0.79
CA ALA A 326 -25.16 15.20 1.36
C ALA A 326 -23.87 14.53 1.87
N ALA A 327 -23.95 13.31 2.40
CA ALA A 327 -22.77 12.52 2.79
C ALA A 327 -21.90 12.17 1.56
N ILE A 328 -22.52 11.63 0.50
CA ILE A 328 -21.82 11.30 -0.75
C ILE A 328 -21.17 12.55 -1.36
N ALA A 329 -21.90 13.68 -1.41
CA ALA A 329 -21.37 14.93 -1.94
C ALA A 329 -20.19 15.46 -1.12
N HIS A 330 -20.23 15.28 0.21
CA HIS A 330 -19.10 15.62 1.08
C HIS A 330 -17.87 14.76 0.75
N ILE A 331 -18.05 13.45 0.70
CA ILE A 331 -16.95 12.50 0.41
C ILE A 331 -16.36 12.77 -0.98
N GLN A 332 -17.19 13.02 -2.00
CA GLN A 332 -16.71 13.35 -3.34
C GLN A 332 -15.92 14.68 -3.39
N ARG A 333 -16.19 15.60 -2.47
CA ARG A 333 -15.49 16.89 -2.38
C ARG A 333 -14.17 16.79 -1.61
N PHE A 334 -14.14 16.03 -0.52
CA PHE A 334 -13.04 16.07 0.46
C PHE A 334 -12.25 14.76 0.57
N GLY A 335 -12.83 13.63 0.18
CA GLY A 335 -12.17 12.33 0.21
C GLY A 335 -10.99 12.22 -0.75
N SER A 336 -10.10 11.28 -0.45
CA SER A 336 -8.89 11.04 -1.24
C SER A 336 -9.01 9.83 -2.19
N ASP A 337 -10.25 9.37 -2.44
CA ASP A 337 -10.57 8.14 -3.17
C ASP A 337 -9.93 6.88 -2.52
N HIS A 338 -9.56 6.90 -1.23
CA HIS A 338 -8.88 5.79 -0.54
C HIS A 338 -9.86 4.76 0.02
N THR A 339 -10.45 5.02 1.19
CA THR A 339 -11.40 4.10 1.85
C THR A 339 -12.57 4.89 2.41
N GLU A 340 -13.79 4.44 2.12
CA GLU A 340 -15.01 5.11 2.60
C GLU A 340 -15.96 4.09 3.24
N VAL A 341 -16.52 4.44 4.40
CA VAL A 341 -17.34 3.52 5.20
C VAL A 341 -18.73 4.09 5.39
N ILE A 342 -19.75 3.24 5.23
CA ILE A 342 -21.12 3.51 5.67
C ILE A 342 -21.52 2.53 6.79
N ALA A 343 -22.10 3.07 7.86
CA ALA A 343 -22.84 2.30 8.86
C ALA A 343 -24.34 2.49 8.62
N THR A 344 -25.07 1.43 8.27
CA THR A 344 -26.51 1.49 7.92
C THR A 344 -27.18 0.11 8.10
N ARG A 345 -28.49 0.09 8.36
CA ARG A 345 -29.32 -1.12 8.28
C ARG A 345 -30.21 -1.13 7.03
N ASP A 346 -30.14 -0.08 6.21
CA ASP A 346 -30.88 0.03 4.97
C ASP A 346 -30.04 -0.42 3.78
N ASP A 347 -30.44 -1.53 3.16
CA ASP A 347 -29.77 -2.12 2.01
C ASP A 347 -29.76 -1.16 0.79
N ALA A 348 -30.80 -0.33 0.64
CA ALA A 348 -30.86 0.65 -0.44
C ALA A 348 -29.82 1.75 -0.26
N SER A 349 -29.65 2.25 0.97
CA SER A 349 -28.60 3.20 1.32
C SER A 349 -27.20 2.62 1.12
N ALA A 350 -26.97 1.38 1.56
CA ALA A 350 -25.71 0.67 1.35
C ALA A 350 -25.36 0.54 -0.14
N ALA A 351 -26.29 0.01 -0.95
CA ALA A 351 -26.08 -0.18 -2.38
C ALA A 351 -25.83 1.15 -3.10
N ARG A 352 -26.56 2.20 -2.73
CA ARG A 352 -26.37 3.54 -3.30
C ARG A 352 -25.01 4.15 -2.93
N PHE A 353 -24.58 4.02 -1.68
CA PHE A 353 -23.27 4.49 -1.22
C PHE A 353 -22.13 3.82 -2.00
N VAL A 354 -22.19 2.49 -2.14
CA VAL A 354 -21.22 1.70 -2.93
C VAL A 354 -21.19 2.12 -4.40
N ALA A 355 -22.37 2.32 -5.02
CA ALA A 355 -22.44 2.67 -6.44
C ALA A 355 -22.02 4.12 -6.74
N ALA A 356 -22.22 5.05 -5.80
CA ALA A 356 -21.97 6.48 -6.00
C ALA A 356 -20.52 6.90 -5.71
N LEU A 357 -19.83 6.13 -4.87
CA LEU A 357 -18.45 6.41 -4.50
C LEU A 357 -17.47 5.66 -5.40
N ARG A 358 -16.40 6.37 -5.69
CA ARG A 358 -15.32 5.95 -6.60
C ARG A 358 -14.11 5.46 -5.84
N ALA A 359 -14.14 5.40 -4.51
CA ALA A 359 -12.98 5.09 -3.68
C ALA A 359 -12.43 3.69 -3.96
N ALA A 360 -11.15 3.50 -3.67
CA ALA A 360 -10.44 2.25 -3.87
C ALA A 360 -11.04 1.10 -3.06
N VAL A 361 -11.57 1.41 -1.88
CA VAL A 361 -12.31 0.48 -1.04
C VAL A 361 -13.55 1.18 -0.49
N VAL A 362 -14.73 0.57 -0.68
CA VAL A 362 -15.97 1.03 -0.05
C VAL A 362 -16.48 -0.07 0.88
N MET A 363 -16.67 0.28 2.15
CA MET A 363 -17.06 -0.64 3.21
C MET A 363 -18.49 -0.38 3.65
N VAL A 364 -19.26 -1.45 3.87
CA VAL A 364 -20.58 -1.41 4.48
C VAL A 364 -20.51 -2.14 5.81
N ASN A 365 -20.77 -1.44 6.92
CA ASN A 365 -20.76 -1.98 8.27
C ASN A 365 -19.44 -2.70 8.66
N ALA A 366 -18.31 -2.25 8.09
CA ALA A 366 -16.98 -2.78 8.36
C ALA A 366 -15.97 -1.64 8.54
N SER A 367 -14.96 -1.85 9.38
CA SER A 367 -13.98 -0.80 9.69
C SER A 367 -13.13 -0.46 8.45
N SER A 368 -12.77 0.81 8.30
CA SER A 368 -11.84 1.27 7.27
C SER A 368 -10.47 0.58 7.38
N ARG A 369 -10.13 0.09 8.57
CA ARG A 369 -8.84 -0.53 8.88
C ARG A 369 -8.59 -1.83 8.13
N PHE A 370 -9.66 -2.52 7.71
CA PHE A 370 -9.60 -3.70 6.86
C PHE A 370 -9.23 -3.40 5.40
N SER A 371 -9.09 -2.13 5.02
CA SER A 371 -8.50 -1.75 3.73
C SER A 371 -6.98 -1.97 3.77
N ASP A 372 -6.58 -3.23 3.85
CA ASP A 372 -5.21 -3.71 3.85
C ASP A 372 -5.15 -5.11 3.21
N GLY A 373 -3.99 -5.50 2.68
CA GLY A 373 -3.83 -6.77 1.98
C GLY A 373 -4.21 -8.00 2.82
N GLY A 374 -3.84 -8.04 4.10
CA GLY A 374 -4.18 -9.14 5.00
C GLY A 374 -5.69 -9.18 5.28
N GLY A 375 -6.27 -8.03 5.65
CA GLY A 375 -7.69 -7.85 5.93
C GLY A 375 -8.61 -8.22 4.77
N LEU A 376 -8.15 -8.07 3.52
CA LEU A 376 -8.88 -8.45 2.31
C LEU A 376 -8.52 -9.83 1.74
N GLY A 377 -7.70 -10.62 2.45
CA GLY A 377 -7.35 -11.99 2.03
C GLY A 377 -6.34 -12.06 0.88
N LEU A 378 -5.62 -10.97 0.59
CA LEU A 378 -4.48 -10.96 -0.34
C LEU A 378 -3.20 -11.52 0.30
N GLY A 379 -3.21 -11.71 1.63
CA GLY A 379 -2.08 -12.16 2.43
C GLY A 379 -1.08 -11.05 2.69
N ALA A 380 -0.42 -10.56 1.63
CA ALA A 380 0.54 -9.46 1.71
C ALA A 380 0.24 -8.38 0.66
N GLU A 381 0.69 -7.15 0.91
CA GLU A 381 0.55 -6.02 -0.02
C GLU A 381 1.85 -5.23 -0.16
N ILE A 382 2.09 -4.70 -1.37
CA ILE A 382 3.19 -3.76 -1.61
C ILE A 382 2.80 -2.31 -1.24
N GLY A 383 1.51 -2.05 -1.08
CA GLY A 383 0.90 -0.77 -0.79
C GLY A 383 -0.53 -0.67 -1.29
N ILE A 384 -1.10 0.53 -1.21
CA ILE A 384 -2.46 0.82 -1.63
C ILE A 384 -2.40 1.82 -2.78
N SER A 385 -3.23 1.59 -3.80
CA SER A 385 -3.33 2.47 -4.96
C SER A 385 -4.65 3.21 -4.98
N THR A 386 -4.58 4.52 -5.18
CA THR A 386 -5.71 5.32 -5.67
C THR A 386 -5.54 5.72 -7.15
N THR A 387 -4.58 5.12 -7.85
CA THR A 387 -4.44 5.18 -9.32
C THR A 387 -5.45 4.23 -9.95
N ARG A 388 -6.33 4.72 -10.83
CA ARG A 388 -7.39 3.88 -11.44
C ARG A 388 -6.93 2.95 -12.55
N LEU A 389 -5.73 3.18 -13.08
CA LEU A 389 -5.15 2.31 -14.09
C LEU A 389 -4.42 1.16 -13.39
N HIS A 390 -4.51 -0.03 -14.00
CA HIS A 390 -3.83 -1.26 -13.58
C HIS A 390 -4.32 -1.87 -12.25
N ALA A 391 -4.05 -1.21 -11.13
CA ALA A 391 -4.40 -1.71 -9.79
C ALA A 391 -4.97 -0.58 -8.93
N TYR A 392 -6.12 -0.85 -8.30
CA TYR A 392 -6.88 0.11 -7.49
C TYR A 392 -7.29 -0.57 -6.17
N GLY A 393 -6.87 0.00 -5.04
CA GLY A 393 -6.98 -0.60 -3.72
C GLY A 393 -5.68 -1.27 -3.25
N PRO A 394 -5.74 -2.13 -2.22
CA PRO A 394 -4.61 -2.94 -1.75
C PRO A 394 -3.97 -3.75 -2.88
N MET A 395 -2.66 -3.64 -3.02
CA MET A 395 -1.89 -4.23 -4.12
C MET A 395 -1.16 -5.50 -3.67
N GLY A 396 -1.80 -6.65 -3.83
CA GLY A 396 -1.18 -7.97 -3.64
C GLY A 396 -0.34 -8.43 -4.85
N LEU A 397 0.04 -9.71 -4.86
CA LEU A 397 0.89 -10.30 -5.92
C LEU A 397 0.31 -10.15 -7.32
N GLU A 398 -1.01 -10.31 -7.50
CA GLU A 398 -1.67 -10.15 -8.80
C GLU A 398 -1.50 -8.74 -9.37
N ALA A 399 -1.46 -7.70 -8.52
CA ALA A 399 -1.25 -6.32 -8.93
C ALA A 399 0.18 -6.05 -9.42
N LEU A 400 1.11 -6.99 -9.21
CA LEU A 400 2.48 -6.94 -9.73
C LEU A 400 2.65 -7.74 -11.03
N THR A 401 1.53 -8.08 -11.69
CA THR A 401 1.49 -8.81 -12.95
C THR A 401 0.61 -8.09 -13.96
N VAL A 402 0.82 -8.35 -15.24
CA VAL A 402 -0.08 -7.97 -16.34
C VAL A 402 -0.63 -9.22 -17.01
N GLU A 403 -1.65 -9.04 -17.84
CA GLU A 403 -2.24 -10.14 -18.59
C GLU A 403 -1.92 -10.03 -20.08
N ARG A 404 -1.47 -11.13 -20.68
CA ARG A 404 -1.22 -11.24 -22.12
C ARG A 404 -2.12 -12.26 -22.78
N PHE A 405 -2.41 -12.06 -24.06
CA PHE A 405 -3.06 -13.08 -24.88
C PHE A 405 -2.07 -14.13 -25.36
N VAL A 406 -2.43 -15.39 -25.22
CA VAL A 406 -1.73 -16.55 -25.79
C VAL A 406 -2.69 -17.23 -26.75
N VAL A 407 -2.38 -17.18 -28.04
CA VAL A 407 -3.23 -17.75 -29.10
C VAL A 407 -2.55 -18.99 -29.67
N GLN A 408 -3.26 -20.12 -29.64
CA GLN A 408 -2.83 -21.37 -30.24
C GLN A 408 -3.77 -21.73 -31.40
N GLY A 409 -3.17 -22.00 -32.56
CA GLY A 409 -3.89 -22.39 -33.77
C GLY A 409 -3.23 -23.57 -34.46
N ALA A 410 -3.88 -24.02 -35.53
CA ALA A 410 -3.43 -25.08 -36.44
C ALA A 410 -3.16 -24.54 -37.86
N GLY A 411 -2.91 -23.23 -37.98
CA GLY A 411 -2.69 -22.57 -39.27
C GLY A 411 -3.87 -21.74 -39.78
N GLN A 412 -4.81 -21.35 -38.91
CA GLN A 412 -5.89 -20.43 -39.28
C GLN A 412 -5.32 -19.12 -39.86
N VAL A 413 -5.80 -18.73 -41.04
CA VAL A 413 -5.44 -17.47 -41.71
C VAL A 413 -6.62 -16.48 -41.67
N ARG A 414 -6.31 -15.19 -41.82
CA ARG A 414 -7.30 -14.10 -41.95
C ARG A 414 -7.36 -13.49 -43.35
N HIS A 415 -6.38 -13.82 -44.20
CA HIS A 415 -6.43 -13.43 -45.61
C HIS A 415 -7.61 -14.16 -46.28
N PRO A 416 -8.42 -13.46 -47.09
CA PRO A 416 -9.52 -14.07 -47.84
C PRO A 416 -9.05 -15.15 -48.81
#